data_AF-A0A7S3ACH4-F1
#
_entry.id   AF-A0A7S3ACH4-F1
#
_cell.length_a   1.000
_cell.length_b   1.000
_cell.length_c   1.000
_cell.angle_alpha   90.00
_cell.angle_beta   90.00
_cell.angle_gamma   90.00
#
_symmetry.space_group_name_H-M   'P 1'
#
loop_
_entity.id
_entity.type
_entity.pdbx_description
1 polymer ?
#
loop_
_entity_poly.entity_id
_entity_poly.type
_entity_poly.pdbx_seq_one_letter_code
_entity_poly.pdbx_strand_id
1 'polypeptide(L)'
;AAASLGFGSHWGGRKEGGFATGSRALDCGAGIGRVSAGVLAHICENVDLVEVSQPLLDQAEKNLEHIPCNRVRFIKESLRTFEPECVSYDVIWLQWVLGHLT
;
A
#
# COMPACT_ATOMS: atom_id res chain seq x y z
N ALA A 1 35.49 6.81 -32.30
CA ALA A 1 35.11 5.43 -31.92
C ALA A 1 35.85 5.11 -30.62
N ALA A 2 35.25 4.69 -29.51
CA ALA A 2 33.87 4.33 -29.21
C ALA A 2 33.55 4.88 -27.80
N ALA A 3 32.39 5.52 -27.63
CA ALA A 3 31.84 5.79 -26.32
C ALA A 3 31.19 4.48 -25.84
N SER A 4 31.69 3.94 -24.74
CA SER A 4 31.09 2.80 -24.05
C SER A 4 29.70 3.22 -23.55
N LEU A 5 28.66 2.76 -24.24
CA LEU A 5 27.28 2.82 -23.78
C LEU A 5 27.15 1.90 -22.57
N GLY A 6 27.23 2.47 -21.37
CA GLY A 6 26.82 1.79 -20.15
C GLY A 6 25.32 1.55 -20.22
N PHE A 7 24.91 0.31 -20.45
CA PHE A 7 23.54 -0.14 -20.18
C PHE A 7 23.32 -0.03 -18.67
N GLY A 8 22.70 1.08 -18.25
CA GLY A 8 22.25 1.26 -16.87
C GLY A 8 21.26 0.16 -16.51
N SER A 9 21.59 -0.65 -15.51
CA SER A 9 20.67 -1.59 -14.90
C SER A 9 19.50 -0.82 -14.28
N HIS A 10 18.35 -0.84 -14.96
CA HIS A 10 17.08 -0.25 -14.52
C HIS A 10 16.42 -1.00 -13.34
N TRP A 11 17.22 -1.65 -12.49
CA TRP A 11 16.71 -2.33 -11.30
C TRP A 11 16.81 -1.35 -10.14
N GLY A 12 15.68 -0.69 -9.86
CA GLY A 12 15.52 0.15 -8.67
C GLY A 12 15.90 -0.63 -7.40
N GLY A 13 16.63 0.02 -6.51
CA GLY A 13 17.20 -0.61 -5.32
C GLY A 13 16.13 -1.27 -4.45
N ARG A 14 16.32 -2.53 -4.08
CA ARG A 14 15.50 -3.20 -3.06
C ARG A 14 15.85 -2.64 -1.68
N LYS A 15 14.84 -2.41 -0.85
CA LYS A 15 15.06 -2.29 0.60
C LYS A 15 15.40 -3.68 1.16
N GLU A 16 16.39 -3.80 2.04
CA GLU A 16 16.63 -5.07 2.74
C GLU A 16 15.34 -5.48 3.48
N GLY A 17 14.79 -6.66 3.16
CA GLY A 17 13.53 -7.17 3.70
C GLY A 17 12.25 -6.57 3.11
N GLY A 18 12.34 -5.71 2.07
CA GLY A 18 11.20 -5.08 1.41
C GLY A 18 11.15 -5.30 -0.11
N PHE A 19 10.10 -4.78 -0.74
CA PHE A 19 9.93 -4.79 -2.19
C PHE A 19 10.80 -3.72 -2.87
N ALA A 20 10.86 -3.78 -4.21
CA ALA A 20 11.58 -2.78 -5.00
C ALA A 20 10.95 -1.38 -4.88
N THR A 21 11.71 -0.35 -5.24
CA THR A 21 11.16 1.00 -5.44
C THR A 21 10.01 0.97 -6.44
N GLY A 22 8.94 1.71 -6.15
CA GLY A 22 7.68 1.73 -6.88
C GLY A 22 6.65 0.70 -6.40
N SER A 23 6.96 -0.10 -5.39
CA SER A 23 6.05 -1.15 -4.91
C SER A 23 4.81 -0.61 -4.22
N ARG A 24 3.66 -1.22 -4.52
CA ARG A 24 2.35 -0.80 -3.99
C ARG A 24 1.66 -1.94 -3.25
N ALA A 25 1.18 -1.65 -2.05
CA ALA A 25 0.29 -2.54 -1.30
C ALA A 25 -1.15 -2.03 -1.31
N LEU A 26 -2.09 -2.97 -1.24
CA LEU A 26 -3.50 -2.72 -0.94
C LEU A 26 -3.86 -3.38 0.39
N ASP A 27 -4.35 -2.61 1.35
CA ASP A 27 -4.91 -3.11 2.61
C ASP A 27 -6.44 -3.07 2.53
N CYS A 28 -7.05 -4.23 2.27
CA CYS A 28 -8.48 -4.36 2.02
C CYS A 28 -9.25 -4.52 3.33
N GLY A 29 -10.09 -3.53 3.68
CA GLY A 29 -10.85 -3.54 4.93
C GLY A 29 -9.91 -3.36 6.12
N ALA A 30 -9.07 -2.33 6.01
CA ALA A 30 -7.92 -2.15 6.88
C ALA A 30 -8.30 -1.79 8.34
N GLY A 31 -9.56 -1.44 8.60
CA GLY A 31 -10.02 -0.92 9.86
C GLY A 31 -9.18 0.29 10.30
N ILE A 32 -8.59 0.22 11.50
CA ILE A 32 -7.73 1.29 12.04
C ILE A 32 -6.28 1.26 11.50
N GLY A 33 -5.98 0.46 10.47
CA GLY A 33 -4.69 0.49 9.77
C GLY A 33 -3.52 -0.20 10.48
N ARG A 34 -3.75 -1.19 11.37
CA ARG A 34 -2.67 -1.87 12.11
C ARG A 34 -1.65 -2.55 11.19
N VAL A 35 -2.12 -3.23 10.15
CA VAL A 35 -1.24 -3.96 9.22
C VAL A 35 -0.52 -3.00 8.28
N SER A 36 -1.23 -1.99 7.78
CA SER A 36 -0.63 -0.87 7.07
C SER A 36 0.53 -0.24 7.86
N ALA A 37 0.31 0.09 9.13
CA ALA A 37 1.33 0.73 9.98
C ALA A 37 2.50 -0.20 10.33
N GLY A 38 2.22 -1.43 10.76
CA GLY A 38 3.23 -2.34 11.28
C GLY A 38 3.94 -3.21 10.25
N VAL A 39 3.43 -3.29 9.01
CA VAL A 39 3.96 -4.20 7.98
C VAL A 39 4.04 -3.51 6.62
N LEU A 40 2.90 -3.13 6.03
CA LEU A 40 2.87 -2.75 4.60
C LEU A 40 3.68 -1.49 4.32
N ALA A 41 3.61 -0.49 5.20
CA ALA A 41 4.40 0.74 5.08
C ALA A 41 5.91 0.53 5.30
N HIS A 42 6.34 -0.62 5.83
CA HIS A 42 7.75 -0.96 5.97
C HIS A 42 8.30 -1.68 4.74
N ILE A 43 7.48 -2.53 4.11
CA ILE A 43 7.92 -3.40 3.01
C ILE A 43 7.57 -2.85 1.62
N CYS A 44 6.54 -2.01 1.49
CA CYS A 44 6.15 -1.38 0.22
C CYS A 44 6.41 0.13 0.23
N GLU A 45 6.57 0.73 -0.95
CA GLU A 45 6.76 2.17 -1.07
C GLU A 45 5.47 2.94 -0.80
N ASN A 46 4.37 2.50 -1.41
CA ASN A 46 3.04 3.07 -1.25
C ASN A 46 2.04 2.05 -0.73
N VAL A 47 1.04 2.52 0.02
CA VAL A 47 -0.07 1.73 0.55
C VAL A 47 -1.39 2.43 0.22
N ASP A 48 -2.27 1.73 -0.46
CA ASP A 48 -3.69 2.09 -0.55
C ASP A 48 -4.43 1.36 0.58
N LEU A 49 -5.05 2.13 1.46
CA LEU A 49 -5.78 1.64 2.62
C LEU A 49 -7.27 1.86 2.38
N VAL A 50 -8.01 0.76 2.14
CA VAL A 50 -9.46 0.81 1.85
C VAL A 50 -10.25 0.41 3.08
N GLU A 51 -11.19 1.23 3.48
CA GLU A 51 -12.11 0.96 4.59
C GLU A 51 -13.44 1.69 4.39
N VAL A 52 -14.56 1.05 4.72
CA VAL A 52 -15.90 1.63 4.51
C VAL A 52 -16.30 2.59 5.64
N SER A 53 -15.73 2.39 6.83
CA SER A 53 -16.05 3.15 8.04
C SER A 53 -15.16 4.38 8.20
N GLN A 54 -15.75 5.59 8.09
CA GLN A 54 -15.03 6.85 8.31
C GLN A 54 -14.37 6.93 9.70
N PRO A 55 -15.04 6.57 10.81
CA PRO A 55 -14.38 6.62 12.12
C PRO A 55 -13.14 5.72 12.23
N LEU A 56 -13.11 4.59 11.50
CA LEU A 56 -11.93 3.72 11.47
C LEU A 56 -10.81 4.34 10.62
N LEU A 57 -11.14 4.96 9.48
CA LEU A 57 -10.18 5.72 8.68
C LEU A 57 -9.58 6.89 9.48
N ASP A 58 -10.38 7.66 10.21
CA ASP A 58 -9.90 8.76 11.04
C ASP A 58 -8.90 8.27 12.10
N GLN A 59 -9.12 7.06 12.64
CA GLN A 59 -8.18 6.44 13.57
C GLN A 59 -6.94 5.87 12.85
N ALA A 60 -7.09 5.36 11.63
CA ALA A 60 -5.98 4.91 10.81
C ALA A 60 -5.05 6.08 10.46
N GLU A 61 -5.59 7.24 10.07
CA GLU A 61 -4.80 8.44 9.79
C GLU A 61 -3.93 8.83 10.98
N LYS A 62 -4.49 8.82 12.21
CA LYS A 62 -3.72 9.05 13.44
C LYS A 62 -2.65 7.98 13.67
N ASN A 63 -3.00 6.71 13.48
CA ASN A 63 -2.06 5.60 13.69
C ASN A 63 -0.87 5.65 12.70
N LEU A 64 -1.08 6.21 11.50
CA LEU A 64 -0.09 6.31 10.44
C LEU A 64 0.50 7.73 10.29
N GLU A 65 0.27 8.64 11.24
CA GLU A 65 0.74 10.04 11.16
C GLU A 65 2.27 10.17 11.07
N HIS A 66 2.99 9.15 11.54
CA HIS A 66 4.46 9.06 11.49
C HIS A 66 4.98 8.58 10.12
N ILE A 67 4.11 8.09 9.25
CA ILE A 67 4.44 7.71 7.87
C ILE A 67 4.27 8.96 6.99
N PRO A 68 5.22 9.25 6.07
CA PRO A 68 5.07 10.36 5.13
C PRO A 68 3.72 10.32 4.40
N CYS A 69 3.01 11.45 4.38
CA CYS A 69 1.63 11.54 3.89
C CYS A 69 1.45 11.14 2.41
N ASN A 70 2.52 11.20 1.60
CA ASN A 70 2.51 10.76 0.20
C ASN A 70 2.64 9.24 0.01
N ARG A 71 2.85 8.48 1.09
CA ARG A 71 3.02 7.02 1.04
C ARG A 71 1.75 6.25 1.34
N VAL A 72 0.76 6.86 1.97
CA VAL A 72 -0.49 6.20 2.33
C VAL A 72 -1.66 6.97 1.73
N ARG A 73 -2.51 6.27 0.99
CA ARG A 73 -3.78 6.81 0.50
C ARG A 73 -4.92 6.16 1.27
N PHE A 74 -5.72 6.97 1.95
CA PHE A 74 -6.91 6.53 2.67
C PHE A 74 -8.13 6.60 1.76
N ILE A 75 -8.82 5.48 1.57
CA ILE A 75 -9.90 5.34 0.60
C ILE A 75 -11.16 4.89 1.34
N LYS A 76 -12.16 5.77 1.39
CA LYS A 76 -13.46 5.47 1.98
C LYS A 76 -14.38 4.78 0.98
N GLU A 77 -14.28 3.46 0.90
CA GLU A 77 -15.07 2.67 -0.03
C GLU A 77 -15.36 1.26 0.49
N SER A 78 -16.47 0.68 0.02
CA SER A 78 -16.79 -0.73 0.25
C SER A 78 -15.94 -1.60 -0.68
N LEU A 79 -15.34 -2.66 -0.15
CA LEU A 79 -14.63 -3.65 -0.98
C LEU A 79 -15.52 -4.33 -2.04
N ARG A 80 -16.85 -4.21 -1.96
CA ARG A 80 -17.77 -4.73 -2.98
C ARG A 80 -17.80 -3.88 -4.24
N THR A 81 -17.53 -2.58 -4.12
CA THR A 81 -17.57 -1.60 -5.22
C THR A 81 -16.20 -1.07 -5.57
N PHE A 82 -15.21 -1.27 -4.68
CA PHE A 82 -13.85 -0.82 -4.89
C PHE A 82 -13.27 -1.44 -6.16
N GLU A 83 -12.97 -0.58 -7.13
CA GLU A 83 -12.25 -0.92 -8.34
C GLU A 83 -10.83 -0.35 -8.24
N PRO A 84 -9.80 -1.20 -8.20
CA PRO A 84 -8.44 -0.72 -8.19
C PRO A 84 -8.14 0.01 -9.51
N GLU A 85 -7.37 1.10 -9.44
CA GLU A 85 -6.88 1.77 -10.64
C GLU A 85 -6.09 0.78 -11.52
N CYS A 86 -5.90 1.09 -12.81
CA CYS A 86 -5.17 0.25 -13.78
C CYS A 86 -3.72 -0.12 -13.40
N VAL A 87 -3.25 0.23 -12.21
CA VAL A 87 -1.96 -0.13 -11.64
C VAL A 87 -2.09 -1.40 -10.81
N SER A 88 -1.27 -2.40 -11.11
CA SER A 88 -1.18 -3.64 -10.31
C SER A 88 -0.57 -3.38 -8.93
N TYR A 89 -1.12 -4.02 -7.90
CA TYR A 89 -0.50 -4.11 -6.58
C TYR A 89 0.50 -5.27 -6.52
N ASP A 90 1.63 -5.06 -5.87
CA ASP A 90 2.60 -6.12 -5.56
C ASP A 90 2.14 -6.97 -4.37
N VAL A 91 1.39 -6.34 -3.45
CA VAL A 91 0.85 -6.98 -2.25
C VAL A 91 -0.61 -6.61 -2.09
N ILE A 92 -1.47 -7.61 -1.94
CA ILE A 92 -2.86 -7.42 -1.51
C ILE A 92 -3.02 -8.12 -0.17
N TRP A 93 -3.40 -7.36 0.85
CA TRP A 93 -3.64 -7.85 2.19
C TRP A 93 -5.14 -7.86 2.49
N LEU A 94 -5.62 -8.99 3.01
CA LEU A 94 -7.04 -9.23 3.35
C LEU A 94 -7.09 -9.97 4.68
N GLN A 95 -7.36 -9.27 5.79
CA GLN A 95 -7.43 -9.89 7.12
C GLN A 95 -8.81 -9.70 7.74
N TRP A 96 -9.45 -10.82 8.09
CA TRP A 96 -10.73 -10.88 8.81
C TRP A 96 -11.90 -10.12 8.16
N VAL A 97 -11.74 -9.66 6.91
CA VAL A 97 -12.76 -8.91 6.20
C VAL A 97 -13.70 -9.79 5.38
N LEU A 98 -13.26 -10.98 4.95
CA LEU A 98 -14.02 -11.83 4.02
C LEU A 98 -15.40 -12.27 4.58
N GLY A 99 -15.51 -12.43 5.90
CA GLY A 99 -16.78 -12.77 6.56
C GLY A 99 -17.83 -11.63 6.51
N HIS A 100 -17.43 -10.41 6.17
CA HIS A 100 -18.31 -9.24 6.08
C HIS A 100 -18.78 -8.94 4.64
N LEU A 101 -18.31 -9.71 3.65
CA LEU A 101 -18.63 -9.51 2.23
C LEU A 101 -19.89 -10.27 1.76
N THR A 102 -20.69 -10.83 2.68
CA THR A 102 -21.94 -11.57 2.39
C THR A 102 -23.06 -10.69 1.88
#